data_AF-A0A7K9KAM7-F1
#
_entry.id   AF-A0A7K9KAM7-F1
#
_cell.length_a   1.000
_cell.length_b   1.000
_cell.length_c   1.000
_cell.angle_alpha   90.00
_cell.angle_beta   90.00
_cell.angle_gamma   90.00
#
_symmetry.space_group_name_H-M   'P 1'
#
loop_
_entity.id
_entity.type
_entity.pdbx_description
1 polymer ?
#
loop_
_entity_poly.entity_id
_entity_poly.type
_entity_poly.pdbx_seq_one_letter_code
_entity_poly.pdbx_strand_id
1 'polypeptide(L)'
;QPGDLIEIDHRFHQHWALYLGDGYVVNLTPVGKALQTDEMQGASRVPVFTRKVKKQRLKEVVRNHKWRVNNKYDRSHTPRPVKEIIRSAEGYIGKEMTYRVFGSNCEHFVTKLRYGEGVSEQVS
;
A
#
# COMPACT_ATOMS: atom_id res chain seq x y z
N GLN A 1 -16.35 2.86 1.37
CA GLN A 1 -16.42 4.09 2.18
C GLN A 1 -15.02 4.60 2.51
N PRO A 2 -14.81 5.90 2.83
CA PRO A 2 -13.51 6.42 3.23
C PRO A 2 -12.87 5.60 4.36
N GLY A 3 -11.58 5.30 4.21
CA GLY A 3 -10.81 4.44 5.11
C GLY A 3 -10.77 2.96 4.69
N ASP A 4 -11.61 2.52 3.75
CA ASP A 4 -11.61 1.12 3.29
C ASP A 4 -10.31 0.73 2.58
N LEU A 5 -9.90 -0.51 2.83
CA LEU A 5 -8.83 -1.16 2.09
C LEU A 5 -9.40 -1.75 0.79
N ILE A 6 -8.75 -1.45 -0.32
CA ILE A 6 -9.08 -1.95 -1.64
C ILE A 6 -8.02 -2.97 -2.02
N GLU A 7 -8.44 -4.23 -2.20
CA GLU A 7 -7.60 -5.30 -2.73
C GLU A 7 -7.84 -5.40 -4.24
N ILE A 8 -6.75 -5.37 -5.01
CA ILE A 8 -6.74 -5.42 -6.47
C ILE A 8 -5.98 -6.66 -6.90
N ASP A 9 -6.64 -7.53 -7.65
CA ASP A 9 -6.11 -8.81 -8.10
C ASP A 9 -5.27 -8.63 -9.37
N HIS A 10 -3.95 -8.53 -9.24
CA HIS A 10 -3.05 -8.68 -10.39
C HIS A 10 -2.63 -10.14 -10.55
N ARG A 11 -2.39 -10.53 -11.80
CA ARG A 11 -2.07 -11.91 -12.22
C ARG A 11 -0.96 -12.61 -11.42
N PHE A 12 -0.04 -11.85 -10.79
CA PHE A 12 1.13 -12.40 -10.10
C PHE A 12 1.37 -11.82 -8.69
N HIS A 13 0.54 -10.89 -8.22
CA HIS A 13 0.59 -10.33 -6.86
C HIS A 13 -0.71 -9.57 -6.56
N GLN A 14 -1.13 -9.43 -5.30
CA GLN A 14 -2.21 -8.48 -5.00
C GLN A 14 -1.61 -7.09 -4.77
N HIS A 15 -2.26 -6.08 -5.34
CA HIS A 15 -1.98 -4.68 -5.04
C HIS A 15 -3.03 -4.16 -4.06
N TRP A 16 -2.61 -3.21 -3.23
CA TRP A 16 -3.43 -2.67 -2.16
C TRP A 16 -3.46 -1.15 -2.21
N ALA A 17 -4.64 -0.60 -1.94
CA ALA A 17 -4.88 0.83 -1.86
C ALA A 17 -5.81 1.15 -0.70
N LEU A 18 -5.78 2.39 -0.21
CA LEU A 18 -6.70 2.90 0.80
C LEU A 18 -7.62 3.94 0.18
N TYR A 19 -8.93 3.75 0.31
CA TYR A 19 -9.93 4.65 -0.26
C TYR A 19 -10.09 5.92 0.57
N LEU A 20 -9.98 7.09 -0.07
CA LEU A 20 -10.06 8.39 0.59
C LEU A 20 -11.48 8.99 0.58
N GLY A 21 -12.34 8.56 -0.33
CA GLY A 21 -13.56 9.28 -0.68
C GLY A 21 -13.51 9.79 -2.12
N ASP A 22 -14.67 10.17 -2.67
CA ASP A 22 -14.82 10.84 -3.96
C ASP A 22 -14.13 10.14 -5.16
N GLY A 23 -14.05 8.81 -5.12
CA GLY A 23 -13.41 8.02 -6.16
C GLY A 23 -11.87 8.04 -6.11
N TYR A 24 -11.26 8.57 -5.05
CA TYR A 24 -9.80 8.62 -4.87
C TYR A 24 -9.29 7.56 -3.91
N VAL A 25 -8.07 7.08 -4.19
CA VAL A 25 -7.30 6.19 -3.33
C VAL A 25 -5.90 6.72 -3.12
N VAL A 26 -5.26 6.25 -2.06
CA VAL A 26 -3.81 6.31 -1.88
C VAL A 26 -3.22 4.91 -2.02
N ASN A 27 -2.14 4.79 -2.79
CA ASN A 27 -1.41 3.54 -2.96
C ASN A 27 0.08 3.79 -3.17
N LEU A 28 0.88 2.75 -2.95
CA LEU A 28 2.29 2.75 -3.32
C LEU A 28 2.42 2.47 -4.82
N THR A 29 3.35 3.17 -5.48
CA THR A 29 3.68 2.96 -6.90
C THR A 29 5.19 2.87 -7.08
N PRO A 30 5.69 2.03 -8.00
CA PRO A 30 7.10 2.06 -8.38
C PRO A 30 7.56 3.45 -8.81
N VAL A 31 8.74 3.88 -8.35
CA VAL A 31 9.43 5.06 -8.87
C VAL A 31 10.38 4.61 -9.98
N GLY A 32 10.21 5.18 -11.19
CA GLY A 32 11.03 4.85 -12.36
C GLY A 32 10.84 3.42 -12.90
N LYS A 33 11.76 2.98 -13.77
CA LYS A 33 11.91 1.56 -14.12
C LYS A 33 12.47 0.85 -12.91
N ALA A 34 11.60 0.36 -12.01
CA ALA A 34 11.91 -0.55 -10.91
C ALA A 34 13.41 -0.57 -10.56
N LEU A 35 13.92 0.50 -9.93
CA LEU A 35 15.30 0.53 -9.47
C LEU A 35 15.35 -0.37 -8.25
N GLN A 36 15.41 -1.67 -8.54
CA GLN A 36 15.99 -2.64 -7.63
C GLN A 36 17.45 -2.21 -7.53
N THR A 37 17.75 -1.43 -6.50
CA THR A 37 19.12 -1.12 -6.14
C THR A 37 19.57 -2.19 -5.16
N ASP A 38 20.73 -2.77 -5.39
CA ASP A 38 21.31 -3.66 -4.40
C ASP A 38 22.00 -2.81 -3.32
N GLU A 39 21.52 -2.90 -2.09
CA GLU A 39 22.25 -2.38 -0.95
C GLU A 39 23.14 -3.48 -0.36
N MET A 40 24.36 -3.12 0.03
CA MET A 40 25.23 -4.04 0.78
C MET A 40 24.72 -4.16 2.22
N GLN A 41 24.47 -5.39 2.65
CA GLN A 41 24.24 -5.71 4.05
C GLN A 41 25.24 -6.80 4.48
N GLY A 42 26.31 -6.37 5.14
CA GLY A 42 27.47 -7.24 5.39
C GLY A 42 28.13 -7.66 4.08
N ALA A 43 28.27 -8.97 3.84
CA ALA A 43 28.83 -9.53 2.61
C ALA A 43 27.78 -9.80 1.50
N SER A 44 26.50 -9.52 1.75
CA SER A 44 25.39 -9.88 0.85
C SER A 44 24.75 -8.64 0.20
N ARG A 45 24.31 -8.80 -1.05
CA ARG A 45 23.53 -7.78 -1.79
C ARG A 45 22.05 -8.06 -1.57
N VAL A 46 21.32 -7.07 -1.05
CA VAL A 46 19.89 -7.17 -0.79
C VAL A 46 19.15 -6.21 -1.72
N PRO A 47 18.13 -6.68 -2.46
CA PRO A 47 17.35 -5.81 -3.33
C PRO A 47 16.54 -4.81 -2.51
N VAL A 48 16.62 -3.54 -2.88
CA VAL A 48 15.82 -2.45 -2.30
C VAL A 48 14.94 -1.84 -3.37
N PHE A 49 13.67 -1.66 -3.02
CA PHE A 49 12.62 -1.15 -3.89
C PHE A 49 12.13 0.20 -3.37
N THR A 50 12.32 1.24 -4.18
CA THR A 50 11.73 2.56 -3.91
C THR A 50 10.30 2.63 -4.45
N ARG A 51 9.38 3.05 -3.59
CA ARG A 51 7.96 3.24 -3.89
C ARG A 51 7.54 4.65 -3.50
N LYS A 52 6.75 5.31 -4.34
CA LYS A 52 6.15 6.62 -4.06
C LYS A 52 4.68 6.47 -3.75
N VAL A 53 4.26 7.12 -2.68
CA VAL A 53 2.85 7.21 -2.29
C VAL A 53 2.16 8.19 -3.23
N LYS A 54 1.13 7.74 -3.94
CA LYS A 54 0.35 8.58 -4.86
C LYS A 54 -1.13 8.59 -4.47
N LYS A 55 -1.76 9.75 -4.63
CA LYS A 55 -3.22 9.89 -4.68
C LYS A 55 -3.66 9.75 -6.13
N GLN A 56 -4.56 8.80 -6.40
CA GLN A 56 -5.00 8.46 -7.75
C GLN A 56 -6.50 8.19 -7.77
N ARG A 57 -7.13 8.28 -8.96
CA ARG A 57 -8.51 7.84 -9.10
C ARG A 57 -8.57 6.31 -9.05
N LEU A 58 -9.50 5.76 -8.27
CA LEU A 58 -9.69 4.31 -8.12
C LEU A 58 -9.77 3.63 -9.50
N LYS A 59 -10.56 4.19 -10.42
CA LYS A 59 -10.73 3.67 -11.79
C LYS A 59 -9.41 3.52 -12.57
N GLU A 60 -8.46 4.42 -12.34
CA GLU A 60 -7.15 4.41 -13.02
C GLU A 60 -6.18 3.40 -12.40
N VAL A 61 -6.34 3.11 -11.11
CA VAL A 61 -5.54 2.12 -10.36
C VAL A 61 -6.03 0.71 -10.68
N VAL A 62 -7.35 0.46 -10.60
CA VAL A 62 -7.92 -0.88 -10.86
C VAL A 62 -7.85 -1.25 -12.34
N ARG A 63 -8.11 -0.29 -13.23
CA ARG A 63 -8.23 -0.51 -14.69
C ARG A 63 -9.21 -1.66 -14.97
N ASN A 64 -8.71 -2.74 -15.57
CA ASN A 64 -9.49 -3.92 -15.94
C ASN A 64 -9.34 -5.08 -14.93
N HIS A 65 -8.65 -4.86 -13.80
CA HIS A 65 -8.45 -5.90 -12.79
C HIS A 65 -9.69 -6.05 -11.91
N LYS A 66 -9.92 -7.27 -11.42
CA LYS A 66 -10.89 -7.52 -10.36
C LYS A 66 -10.41 -6.83 -9.09
N TRP A 67 -11.34 -6.29 -8.32
CA TRP A 67 -11.04 -5.65 -7.05
C TRP A 67 -12.21 -5.81 -6.09
N ARG A 68 -11.93 -5.69 -4.79
CA ARG A 68 -12.93 -5.72 -3.73
C ARG A 68 -12.52 -4.83 -2.57
N VAL A 69 -13.50 -4.37 -1.80
CA VAL A 69 -13.24 -3.86 -0.45
C VAL A 69 -12.87 -5.05 0.42
N ASN A 70 -11.73 -4.98 1.11
CA ASN A 70 -11.26 -6.07 1.95
C ASN A 70 -10.62 -5.55 3.25
N ASN A 71 -11.45 -5.26 4.24
CA ASN A 71 -11.01 -4.91 5.60
C ASN A 71 -10.82 -6.18 6.47
N LYS A 72 -10.15 -7.23 5.97
CA LYS A 72 -10.07 -8.55 6.65
C LYS A 72 -9.56 -8.52 8.10
N TYR A 73 -8.73 -7.53 8.45
CA TYR A 73 -8.18 -7.39 9.80
C TYR A 73 -9.10 -6.67 10.78
N ASP A 74 -10.25 -6.13 10.38
CA ASP A 74 -11.22 -5.49 11.30
C ASP A 74 -11.71 -6.46 12.41
N ARG A 75 -11.60 -7.78 12.18
CA ARG A 75 -11.94 -8.82 13.17
C ARG A 75 -10.93 -8.91 14.32
N SER A 76 -9.68 -8.50 14.11
CA SER A 76 -8.58 -8.62 15.07
C SER A 76 -7.96 -7.28 15.45
N HIS A 77 -8.18 -6.22 14.66
CA HIS A 77 -7.63 -4.90 14.87
C HIS A 77 -8.73 -3.84 14.72
N THR A 78 -8.86 -2.98 15.72
CA THR A 78 -9.78 -1.84 15.66
C THR A 78 -9.25 -0.81 14.66
N PRO A 79 -10.02 -0.42 13.63
CA PRO A 79 -9.59 0.66 12.74
C PRO A 79 -9.54 2.00 13.50
N ARG A 80 -8.58 2.84 13.13
CA ARG A 80 -8.49 4.20 13.65
C ARG A 80 -9.68 5.04 13.20
N PRO A 81 -9.98 6.16 13.88
CA PRO A 81 -11.00 7.09 13.41
C PRO A 81 -10.76 7.50 11.96
N VAL A 82 -11.80 7.49 11.12
CA VAL A 82 -11.66 7.75 9.67
C VAL A 82 -10.90 9.05 9.40
N LYS A 83 -11.18 10.12 10.15
CA LYS A 83 -10.45 11.40 10.02
C LYS A 83 -8.94 11.24 10.21
N GLU A 84 -8.49 10.39 11.13
CA GLU A 84 -7.07 10.13 11.36
C GLU A 84 -6.45 9.29 10.25
N ILE A 85 -7.17 8.28 9.76
CA ILE A 85 -6.73 7.46 8.62
C ILE A 85 -6.48 8.37 7.41
N ILE A 86 -7.46 9.22 7.07
CA ILE A 86 -7.38 10.14 5.93
C ILE A 86 -6.24 11.15 6.12
N ARG A 87 -6.19 11.82 7.29
CA ARG A 87 -5.11 12.77 7.61
C ARG A 87 -3.73 12.14 7.49
N SER A 88 -3.58 10.91 8.00
CA SER A 88 -2.31 10.16 7.90
C SER A 88 -1.97 9.85 6.45
N ALA A 89 -2.92 9.30 5.68
CA ALA A 89 -2.73 8.96 4.28
C ALA A 89 -2.31 10.18 3.44
N GLU A 90 -2.97 11.32 3.65
CA GLU A 90 -2.63 12.59 2.98
C GLU A 90 -1.23 13.08 3.33
N GLY A 91 -0.83 12.97 4.60
CA GLY A 91 0.52 13.31 5.06
C GLY A 91 1.63 12.42 4.48
N TYR A 92 1.30 11.32 3.81
CA TYR A 92 2.26 10.47 3.09
C TYR A 92 2.31 10.74 1.58
N ILE A 93 1.36 11.47 1.00
CA ILE A 93 1.31 11.72 -0.44
C ILE A 93 2.62 12.37 -0.91
N GLY A 94 3.21 11.81 -1.97
CA GLY A 94 4.45 12.30 -2.56
C GLY A 94 5.72 11.81 -1.87
N LYS A 95 5.64 11.20 -0.68
CA LYS A 95 6.80 10.59 -0.02
C LYS A 95 7.25 9.34 -0.75
N GLU A 96 8.57 9.15 -0.76
CA GLU A 96 9.20 7.92 -1.22
C GLU A 96 9.58 7.05 -0.02
N MET A 97 9.42 5.75 -0.19
CA MET A 97 9.66 4.74 0.83
C MET A 97 10.48 3.62 0.21
N THR A 98 11.51 3.18 0.92
CA THR A 98 12.34 2.04 0.54
C THR A 98 11.86 0.79 1.25
N TYR A 99 11.87 -0.32 0.53
CA TYR A 99 11.45 -1.62 1.03
C TYR A 99 12.38 -2.71 0.55
N ARG A 100 12.59 -3.71 1.39
CA ARG A 100 13.49 -4.86 1.08
C ARG A 100 12.74 -6.06 0.51
N VAL A 101 11.43 -6.12 0.72
CA VAL A 101 10.57 -7.20 0.23
C VAL A 101 9.77 -6.70 -0.98
N PHE A 102 9.67 -7.53 -2.02
CA PHE A 102 8.83 -7.23 -3.18
C PHE A 102 7.38 -7.61 -2.89
N GLY A 103 6.41 -6.76 -3.27
CA GLY A 103 4.98 -7.08 -3.19
C GLY A 103 4.31 -6.70 -1.86
N SER A 104 4.82 -7.16 -0.72
CA SER A 104 4.16 -7.05 0.61
C SER A 104 3.99 -5.62 1.15
N ASN A 105 4.68 -4.67 0.53
CA ASN A 105 4.77 -3.28 0.97
C ASN A 105 3.43 -2.55 0.87
N CYS A 106 2.62 -2.89 -0.14
CA CYS A 106 1.35 -2.22 -0.38
C CYS A 106 0.34 -2.55 0.72
N GLU A 107 0.17 -3.84 1.06
CA GLU A 107 -0.73 -4.27 2.14
C GLU A 107 -0.26 -3.66 3.48
N HIS A 108 1.01 -3.87 3.82
CA HIS A 108 1.61 -3.38 5.06
C HIS A 108 1.43 -1.85 5.22
N PHE A 109 1.59 -1.09 4.14
CA PHE A 109 1.41 0.35 4.16
C PHE A 109 -0.06 0.74 4.44
N VAL A 110 -1.03 0.15 3.74
CA VAL A 110 -2.43 0.55 3.92
C VAL A 110 -3.01 0.06 5.25
N THR A 111 -2.55 -1.07 5.78
CA THR A 111 -2.91 -1.50 7.14
C THR A 111 -2.29 -0.59 8.19
N LYS A 112 -1.03 -0.14 8.00
CA LYS A 112 -0.41 0.87 8.88
C LYS A 112 -1.21 2.15 8.92
N LEU A 113 -1.81 2.55 7.79
CA LEU A 113 -2.73 3.69 7.72
C LEU A 113 -4.08 3.42 8.40
N ARG A 114 -4.66 2.23 8.26
CA ARG A 114 -5.97 1.92 8.84
C ARG A 114 -5.92 1.63 10.34
N TYR A 115 -4.98 0.80 10.79
CA TYR A 115 -4.94 0.27 12.16
C TYR A 115 -3.84 0.90 13.03
N GLY A 116 -2.89 1.61 12.42
CA GLY A 116 -1.73 2.18 13.12
C GLY A 116 -0.50 1.30 13.13
N GLU A 117 -0.68 0.00 12.89
CA GLU A 117 0.38 -0.99 12.74
C GLU A 117 0.31 -1.66 11.36
N GLY A 118 1.47 -1.93 10.77
CA GLY A 118 1.55 -2.55 9.45
C GLY A 118 1.46 -4.07 9.58
N VAL A 119 0.50 -4.69 8.89
CA VAL A 119 0.27 -6.14 8.84
C VAL A 119 0.19 -6.53 7.37
N SER A 120 0.84 -7.62 6.97
CA SER A 120 0.78 -8.13 5.62
C SER A 120 0.79 -9.65 5.66
N GLU A 121 -0.16 -10.27 4.96
CA GLU A 121 -0.20 -11.72 4.78
C GLU A 121 0.60 -12.14 3.53
N GLN A 122 1.07 -11.17 2.73
CA GLN A 122 1.92 -11.39 1.57
C GLN A 122 3.38 -11.75 1.95
N VAL A 123 3.53 -12.68 2.90
CA VAL A 123 4.75 -13.33 3.42
C VAL A 123 5.52 -12.58 4.53
N SER A 124 5.75 -13.33 5.63
CA SER A 124 6.75 -13.14 6.70
C SER A 124 8.11 -13.68 6.32
#